data_AF-A0A101CV11-F1
#
_entry.id   AF-A0A101CV11-F1
#
_cell.length_a   1.000
_cell.length_b   1.000
_cell.length_c   1.000
_cell.angle_alpha   90.00
_cell.angle_beta   90.00
_cell.angle_gamma   90.00
#
_symmetry.space_group_name_H-M   'P 1'
#
loop_
_entity.id
_entity.type
_entity.pdbx_description
1 polymer ?
#
loop_
_entity_poly.entity_id
_entity_poly.type
_entity_poly.pdbx_seq_one_letter_code
_entity_poly.pdbx_strand_id
1 'polypeptide(L)'
;MSNFSKFHFHRIFKLVTGITVNEFVKKAKIERALFFLMNNPSKTINEISIDCGFLSMSSFSRSFHELQNTTPSAWRESHKKSNIGIMNSNIGEMQSEIENYLALKLNNLKNSKMSEAIKLDFEIKQVEEFNVIYVRNLNINNHDSETFGKMFDQLFSWATPRNLVNFPETKALTVYRSNANLEGMLQADVC
;
A
#
# COMPACT_ATOMS: atom_id res chain seq x y z
N MET A 1 6.55 -17.74 13.53
CA MET A 1 7.69 -18.12 14.39
C MET A 1 8.77 -18.70 13.48
N SER A 2 9.88 -18.00 13.24
CA SER A 2 10.99 -18.51 12.42
C SER A 2 11.85 -19.49 13.23
N ASN A 3 12.32 -20.60 12.63
CA ASN A 3 13.16 -21.65 13.23
C ASN A 3 14.59 -21.21 13.64
N PHE A 4 14.81 -19.93 13.93
CA PHE A 4 16.11 -19.38 14.31
C PHE A 4 16.09 -18.85 15.73
N SER A 5 17.18 -19.03 16.47
CA SER A 5 17.38 -18.32 17.73
C SER A 5 17.43 -16.81 17.48
N LYS A 6 17.02 -16.00 18.47
CA LYS A 6 17.00 -14.52 18.34
C LYS A 6 18.33 -13.97 17.83
N PHE A 7 19.44 -14.42 18.41
CA PHE A 7 20.78 -13.98 18.01
C PHE A 7 21.14 -14.36 16.57
N HIS A 8 20.80 -15.58 16.15
CA HIS A 8 21.08 -16.04 14.80
C HIS A 8 20.26 -15.28 13.76
N PHE A 9 18.97 -15.03 14.05
CA PHE A 9 18.12 -14.18 13.21
C PHE A 9 18.68 -12.75 13.10
N HIS A 10 19.03 -12.11 14.21
CA HIS A 10 19.59 -10.75 14.19
C HIS A 10 20.87 -10.67 13.35
N ARG A 11 21.76 -11.68 13.43
CA ARG A 11 23.00 -11.73 12.64
C ARG A 11 22.71 -11.88 11.15
N ILE A 12 21.86 -12.84 10.78
CA ILE A 12 21.47 -13.05 9.38
C ILE A 12 20.76 -11.81 8.83
N PHE A 13 19.83 -11.23 9.59
CA PHE A 13 19.10 -10.05 9.16
C PHE A 13 20.03 -8.88 8.89
N LYS A 14 20.99 -8.62 9.78
CA LYS A 14 21.98 -7.55 9.57
C LYS A 14 22.90 -7.84 8.40
N LEU A 15 23.33 -9.09 8.22
CA LEU A 15 24.15 -9.52 7.08
C LEU A 15 23.42 -9.25 5.75
N VAL A 16 22.13 -9.58 5.69
CA VAL A 16 21.32 -9.50 4.47
C VAL A 16 20.86 -8.05 4.18
N THR A 17 20.46 -7.31 5.21
CA THR A 17 19.82 -5.99 5.04
C THR A 17 20.78 -4.81 5.23
N GLY A 18 21.97 -5.06 5.78
CA GLY A 18 22.96 -4.05 6.16
C GLY A 18 22.63 -3.28 7.45
N ILE A 19 21.45 -3.46 8.03
CA ILE A 19 21.00 -2.73 9.22
C ILE A 19 20.47 -3.67 10.30
N THR A 20 20.45 -3.20 11.54
CA THR A 20 19.90 -3.99 12.64
C THR A 20 18.37 -4.10 12.54
N VAL A 21 17.81 -5.16 13.12
CA VAL A 21 16.35 -5.34 13.23
C VAL A 21 15.70 -4.15 13.93
N ASN A 22 16.33 -3.61 14.98
CA ASN A 22 15.77 -2.47 15.72
C ASN A 22 15.72 -1.19 14.87
N GLU A 23 16.76 -0.92 14.08
CA GLU A 23 16.77 0.22 13.15
C GLU A 23 15.70 0.05 12.06
N PHE A 24 15.58 -1.15 11.52
CA PHE A 24 14.56 -1.47 10.53
C PHE A 24 13.16 -1.25 11.09
N VAL A 25 12.85 -1.78 12.28
CA VAL A 25 11.56 -1.59 12.94
C VAL A 25 11.32 -0.12 13.26
N LYS A 26 12.34 0.63 13.71
CA LYS A 26 12.21 2.06 13.97
C LYS A 26 11.82 2.82 12.70
N LYS A 27 12.52 2.57 11.58
CA LYS A 27 12.20 3.19 10.28
C LYS A 27 10.79 2.86 9.82
N ALA A 28 10.43 1.57 9.86
CA ALA A 28 9.09 1.09 9.52
C ALA A 28 7.96 1.82 10.27
N LYS A 29 8.14 2.03 11.58
CA LYS A 29 7.16 2.71 12.41
C LYS A 29 7.05 4.21 12.07
N ILE A 30 8.16 4.87 11.74
CA ILE A 30 8.15 6.29 11.35
C ILE A 30 7.55 6.48 9.95
N GLU A 31 7.84 5.60 9.00
CA GLU A 31 7.21 5.60 7.67
C GLU A 31 5.68 5.50 7.78
N ARG A 32 5.19 4.56 8.59
CA ARG A 32 3.74 4.46 8.88
C ARG A 32 3.19 5.72 9.55
N ALA A 33 3.95 6.36 10.43
CA ALA A 33 3.53 7.60 11.07
C ALA A 33 3.39 8.73 10.05
N LEU A 34 4.32 8.86 9.11
CA LEU A 34 4.28 9.86 8.02
C LEU A 34 3.02 9.67 7.16
N PHE A 35 2.71 8.43 6.79
CA PHE A 35 1.47 8.10 6.08
C PHE A 35 0.22 8.57 6.85
N PHE A 36 0.14 8.31 8.15
CA PHE A 36 -0.99 8.79 8.96
C PHE A 36 -1.01 10.30 9.14
N LEU A 37 0.15 10.96 9.23
CA LEU A 37 0.26 12.41 9.34
C LEU A 37 -0.29 13.12 8.09
N MET A 38 -0.12 12.52 6.91
CA MET A 38 -0.64 13.04 5.63
C MET A 38 -2.12 12.77 5.46
N ASN A 39 -2.54 11.51 5.65
CA ASN A 39 -3.86 11.06 5.22
C ASN A 39 -4.95 11.23 6.29
N ASN A 40 -4.59 11.46 7.56
CA ASN A 40 -5.55 11.60 8.65
C ASN A 40 -5.38 12.95 9.38
N PRO A 41 -5.86 14.07 8.81
CA PRO A 41 -5.67 15.40 9.37
C PRO A 41 -6.36 15.59 10.74
N SER A 42 -7.40 14.80 11.03
CA SER A 42 -8.15 14.81 12.29
C SER A 42 -7.48 14.04 13.42
N LYS A 43 -6.63 13.05 13.12
CA LYS A 43 -5.93 12.27 14.16
C LYS A 43 -4.88 13.13 14.85
N THR A 44 -4.81 13.05 16.17
CA THR A 44 -3.77 13.69 16.96
C THR A 44 -2.43 12.98 16.77
N ILE A 45 -1.32 13.69 17.03
CA ILE A 45 0.03 13.10 17.00
C ILE A 45 0.13 11.94 18.00
N ASN A 46 -0.59 12.00 19.12
CA ASN A 46 -0.56 10.98 20.16
C ASN A 46 -1.20 9.68 19.69
N GLU A 47 -2.39 9.75 19.11
CA GLU A 47 -3.05 8.60 18.51
C GLU A 47 -2.19 7.95 17.43
N ILE A 48 -1.57 8.76 16.56
CA ILE A 48 -0.65 8.24 15.53
C ILE A 48 0.54 7.52 16.16
N SER A 49 1.11 8.05 17.24
CA SER A 49 2.25 7.41 17.92
C SER A 49 1.88 6.03 18.47
N ILE A 50 0.68 5.91 19.05
CA ILE A 50 0.13 4.67 19.60
C ILE A 50 -0.17 3.68 18.48
N ASP A 51 -0.86 4.15 17.42
CA ASP A 51 -1.19 3.36 16.24
C ASP A 51 0.08 2.80 15.60
N CYS A 52 1.16 3.60 15.58
CA CYS A 52 2.48 3.21 15.07
C CYS A 52 3.23 2.21 15.97
N GLY A 53 2.74 1.92 17.17
CA GLY A 53 3.28 0.94 18.10
C GLY A 53 4.44 1.49 18.94
N PHE A 54 4.47 2.79 19.22
CA PHE A 54 5.37 3.36 20.22
C PHE A 54 4.77 3.26 21.62
N LEU A 55 5.61 2.95 22.61
CA LEU A 55 5.19 2.83 24.01
C LEU A 55 5.00 4.20 24.68
N SER A 56 5.59 5.25 24.13
CA SER A 56 5.48 6.61 24.64
C SER A 56 5.67 7.66 23.55
N MET A 57 5.02 8.81 23.72
CA MET A 57 5.17 9.98 22.86
C MET A 57 6.64 10.45 22.76
N SER A 58 7.38 10.36 23.86
CA SER A 58 8.79 10.78 23.92
C SER A 58 9.67 9.89 23.03
N SER A 59 9.44 8.57 23.05
CA SER A 59 10.15 7.60 22.20
C SER A 59 9.83 7.81 20.72
N PHE A 60 8.56 8.09 20.42
CA PHE A 60 8.11 8.45 19.08
C PHE A 60 8.77 9.74 18.59
N SER A 61 8.66 10.82 19.35
CA SER A 61 9.19 12.14 18.97
C SER A 61 10.70 12.11 18.73
N ARG A 62 11.45 11.40 19.61
CA ARG A 62 12.89 11.20 19.42
C ARG A 62 13.19 10.41 18.14
N SER A 63 12.52 9.29 17.93
CA SER A 63 12.74 8.44 16.74
C SER A 63 12.36 9.15 15.44
N PHE A 64 11.30 9.96 15.48
CA PHE A 64 10.84 10.76 14.35
C PHE A 64 11.87 11.85 14.02
N HIS A 65 12.34 12.59 15.04
CA HIS A 65 13.36 13.61 14.86
C HIS A 65 14.70 13.02 14.37
N GLU A 66 15.12 11.86 14.89
CA GLU A 66 16.32 11.16 14.43
C GLU A 66 16.26 10.79 12.94
N LEU A 67 15.05 10.55 12.38
CA LEU A 67 14.87 10.10 10.99
C LEU A 67 14.46 11.22 10.03
N GLN A 68 13.73 12.23 10.50
CA GLN A 68 13.15 13.30 9.67
C GLN A 68 13.75 14.68 9.96
N ASN A 69 14.66 14.78 10.94
CA ASN A 69 15.28 16.04 11.38
C ASN A 69 14.27 17.14 11.75
N THR A 70 13.06 16.76 12.15
CA THR A 70 12.00 17.69 12.56
C THR A 70 11.04 17.00 13.53
N THR A 71 10.11 17.77 14.12
CA THR A 71 9.07 17.21 15.00
C THR A 71 7.85 16.76 14.18
N PRO A 72 7.07 15.76 14.64
CA PRO A 72 5.85 15.32 13.96
C PRO A 72 4.84 16.46 13.71
N SER A 73 4.69 17.37 14.68
CA SER A 73 3.79 18.52 14.58
C SER A 73 4.27 19.53 13.52
N ALA A 74 5.55 19.90 13.55
CA ALA A 74 6.13 20.81 12.58
C ALA A 74 6.13 20.21 11.16
N TRP A 75 6.41 18.90 11.05
CA TRP A 75 6.30 18.17 9.80
C TRP A 75 4.88 18.27 9.23
N ARG A 76 3.86 18.01 10.05
CA ARG A 76 2.45 18.11 9.65
C ARG A 76 2.07 19.53 9.22
N GLU A 77 2.49 20.56 9.94
CA GLU A 77 2.20 21.95 9.56
C GLU A 77 2.84 22.35 8.23
N SER A 78 4.10 21.96 8.00
CA SER A 78 4.79 22.24 6.74
C SER A 78 4.11 21.60 5.53
N HIS A 79 3.57 20.39 5.70
CA HIS A 79 2.85 19.66 4.65
C HIS A 79 1.41 20.12 4.47
N LYS A 80 0.79 20.74 5.50
CA LYS A 80 -0.51 21.43 5.36
C LYS A 80 -0.40 22.76 4.59
N LYS A 81 0.72 23.48 4.74
CA LYS A 81 0.96 24.78 4.09
C LYS A 81 1.52 24.66 2.68
N SER A 82 2.12 23.52 2.35
CA SER A 82 2.50 23.22 0.99
C SER A 82 1.21 22.89 0.21
N ASN A 83 1.00 23.52 -0.95
CA ASN A 83 -0.09 23.19 -1.89
C ASN A 83 0.04 21.76 -2.51
N ILE A 84 0.65 20.82 -1.78
CA ILE A 84 0.71 19.38 -2.08
C ILE A 84 -0.68 18.73 -1.86
N GLY A 85 -1.68 19.51 -1.42
CA GLY A 85 -3.10 19.17 -1.53
C GLY A 85 -3.69 19.37 -2.94
N ILE A 86 -2.92 19.87 -3.91
CA ILE A 86 -3.28 19.87 -5.33
C ILE A 86 -2.42 18.79 -5.99
N MET A 87 -3.04 17.72 -6.49
CA MET A 87 -2.40 16.70 -7.35
C MET A 87 -1.79 17.27 -8.67
N ASN A 88 -1.70 18.61 -8.82
CA ASN A 88 -1.26 19.32 -10.02
C ASN A 88 -0.27 20.45 -9.70
N SER A 89 0.85 20.18 -9.02
CA SER A 89 1.98 21.11 -9.01
C SER A 89 3.13 20.52 -9.83
N ASN A 90 3.46 21.19 -10.93
CA ASN A 90 4.37 20.80 -12.01
C ASN A 90 5.86 20.67 -11.62
N ILE A 91 6.23 19.85 -10.63
CA ILE A 91 7.64 19.44 -10.45
C ILE A 91 7.67 17.98 -9.95
N GLY A 92 7.99 17.07 -10.87
CA GLY A 92 8.21 15.64 -10.61
C GLY A 92 9.50 15.33 -9.87
N GLU A 93 9.75 15.94 -8.70
CA GLU A 93 10.94 15.66 -7.89
C GLU A 93 10.68 15.52 -6.38
N MET A 94 9.48 15.09 -5.97
CA MET A 94 9.34 14.54 -4.61
C MET A 94 8.41 13.34 -4.61
N GLN A 95 8.72 12.40 -5.49
CA GLN A 95 8.18 11.05 -5.42
C GLN A 95 8.79 10.36 -4.19
N SER A 96 8.25 10.70 -3.02
CA SER A 96 8.05 9.77 -1.92
C SER A 96 9.19 8.76 -1.70
N GLU A 97 10.36 9.25 -1.25
CA GLU A 97 11.37 8.37 -0.64
C GLU A 97 10.77 7.59 0.55
N ILE A 98 9.67 8.09 1.11
CA ILE A 98 9.00 7.58 2.31
C ILE A 98 8.09 6.38 2.02
N GLU A 99 7.34 6.33 0.91
CA GLU A 99 6.39 5.21 0.71
C GLU A 99 7.05 3.91 0.27
N ASN A 100 8.32 3.93 -0.11
CA ASN A 100 8.89 2.84 -0.86
C ASN A 100 10.11 2.16 -0.23
N TYR A 101 10.71 2.62 0.87
CA TYR A 101 11.93 1.96 1.38
C TYR A 101 11.69 0.50 1.78
N LEU A 102 10.62 0.20 2.53
CA LEU A 102 10.31 -1.17 2.93
C LEU A 102 9.81 -2.04 1.76
N ALA A 103 8.89 -1.52 0.95
CA ALA A 103 8.35 -2.25 -0.19
C ALA A 103 9.45 -2.51 -1.23
N LEU A 104 10.26 -1.51 -1.61
CA LEU A 104 11.41 -1.67 -2.51
C LEU A 104 12.43 -2.62 -1.92
N LYS A 105 12.82 -2.47 -0.64
CA LYS A 105 13.88 -3.29 -0.06
C LYS A 105 13.45 -4.73 0.16
N LEU A 106 12.19 -4.99 0.55
CA LEU A 106 11.64 -6.34 0.66
C LEU A 106 11.38 -6.98 -0.71
N ASN A 107 10.95 -6.22 -1.71
CA ASN A 107 10.85 -6.70 -3.09
C ASN A 107 12.24 -7.05 -3.65
N ASN A 108 13.24 -6.20 -3.42
CA ASN A 108 14.62 -6.45 -3.82
C ASN A 108 15.23 -7.68 -3.12
N LEU A 109 14.79 -8.00 -1.90
CA LEU A 109 15.24 -9.19 -1.16
C LEU A 109 14.57 -10.50 -1.63
N LYS A 110 13.37 -10.44 -2.21
CA LYS A 110 12.68 -11.61 -2.80
C LYS A 110 13.02 -11.85 -4.27
N ASN A 111 13.59 -10.85 -4.95
CA ASN A 111 13.83 -10.89 -6.39
C ASN A 111 15.25 -11.35 -6.77
N SER A 112 15.75 -12.44 -6.17
CA SER A 112 16.97 -13.08 -6.70
C SER A 112 16.77 -13.66 -8.12
N LYS A 113 15.55 -13.64 -8.68
CA LYS A 113 15.24 -14.02 -10.07
C LYS A 113 14.15 -13.17 -10.76
N MET A 114 13.87 -11.94 -10.33
CA MET A 114 13.06 -11.01 -11.13
C MET A 114 14.01 -9.93 -11.68
N SER A 115 14.87 -10.35 -12.61
CA SER A 115 15.72 -9.47 -13.38
C SER A 115 14.87 -8.70 -14.39
N GLU A 116 15.16 -7.41 -14.49
CA GLU A 116 14.47 -6.35 -15.24
C GLU A 116 13.22 -5.81 -14.54
N ALA A 117 13.37 -4.57 -14.07
CA ALA A 117 12.24 -3.73 -13.72
C ALA A 117 11.27 -3.73 -14.92
N ILE A 118 10.13 -4.39 -14.76
CA ILE A 118 9.04 -4.33 -15.74
C ILE A 118 8.72 -2.84 -15.88
N LYS A 119 9.07 -2.28 -17.03
CA LYS A 119 8.74 -0.91 -17.38
C LYS A 119 7.21 -0.88 -17.53
N LEU A 120 6.53 -0.44 -16.48
CA LEU A 120 5.09 -0.30 -16.48
C LEU A 120 4.75 0.92 -17.33
N ASP A 121 4.34 0.68 -18.57
CA ASP A 121 3.77 1.72 -19.41
C ASP A 121 2.37 2.05 -18.86
N PHE A 122 2.19 3.27 -18.37
CA PHE A 122 0.90 3.77 -17.92
C PHE A 122 0.38 4.81 -18.91
N GLU A 123 -0.91 4.74 -19.19
CA GLU A 123 -1.61 5.68 -20.06
C GLU A 123 -2.88 6.15 -19.34
N ILE A 124 -3.09 7.46 -19.28
CA ILE A 124 -4.31 8.04 -18.72
C ILE A 124 -5.35 8.08 -19.84
N LYS A 125 -6.45 7.35 -19.67
CA LYS A 125 -7.57 7.32 -20.62
C LYS A 125 -8.82 7.89 -20.01
N GLN A 126 -9.51 8.72 -20.78
CA GLN A 126 -10.91 9.02 -20.54
C GLN A 126 -11.75 7.92 -21.21
N VAL A 127 -12.66 7.32 -20.45
CA VAL A 127 -13.55 6.25 -20.93
C VAL A 127 -14.99 6.75 -20.88
N GLU A 128 -15.79 6.32 -21.85
CA GLU A 128 -17.24 6.58 -21.84
C GLU A 128 -17.93 5.79 -20.73
N GLU A 129 -19.08 6.25 -20.25
CA GLU A 129 -19.88 5.52 -19.27
C GLU A 129 -20.52 4.28 -19.93
N PHE A 130 -20.41 3.11 -19.29
CA PHE A 130 -21.02 1.87 -19.76
C PHE A 130 -21.57 1.04 -18.60
N ASN A 131 -22.58 0.23 -18.92
CA ASN A 131 -23.18 -0.68 -17.95
C ASN A 131 -22.36 -1.97 -17.83
N VAL A 132 -22.24 -2.47 -16.61
CA VAL A 132 -21.53 -3.71 -16.30
C VAL A 132 -22.42 -4.70 -15.55
N ILE A 133 -22.24 -5.98 -15.82
CA ILE A 133 -22.77 -7.07 -15.01
C ILE A 133 -21.63 -7.51 -14.10
N TYR A 134 -21.86 -7.65 -12.81
CA TYR A 134 -20.76 -7.92 -11.89
C TYR A 134 -21.11 -8.90 -10.79
N VAL A 135 -20.07 -9.57 -10.29
CA VAL A 135 -20.09 -10.29 -9.01
C VAL A 135 -19.28 -9.46 -8.01
N ARG A 136 -19.92 -9.10 -6.88
CA ARG A 136 -19.27 -8.33 -5.82
C ARG A 136 -18.69 -9.24 -4.76
N ASN A 137 -17.44 -8.97 -4.39
CA ASN A 137 -16.83 -9.52 -3.20
C ASN A 137 -16.48 -8.39 -2.21
N LEU A 138 -17.02 -8.50 -1.00
CA LEU A 138 -16.86 -7.51 0.06
C LEU A 138 -15.61 -7.74 0.92
N ASN A 139 -14.98 -8.90 0.77
CA ASN A 139 -13.95 -9.41 1.68
C ASN A 139 -12.74 -9.91 0.87
N ILE A 140 -12.04 -8.99 0.22
CA ILE A 140 -10.90 -9.34 -0.64
C ILE A 140 -9.58 -9.20 0.10
N ASN A 141 -8.77 -10.24 -0.02
CA ASN A 141 -7.36 -10.20 0.34
C ASN A 141 -6.52 -9.89 -0.92
N ASN A 142 -5.57 -8.95 -0.81
CA ASN A 142 -4.77 -8.41 -1.92
C ASN A 142 -3.92 -9.41 -2.72
N HIS A 143 -3.91 -10.70 -2.35
CA HIS A 143 -3.07 -11.74 -2.96
C HIS A 143 -3.86 -12.95 -3.47
N ASP A 144 -5.19 -12.85 -3.57
CA ASP A 144 -6.03 -14.01 -3.88
C ASP A 144 -6.47 -14.04 -5.35
N SER A 145 -5.56 -14.40 -6.24
CA SER A 145 -5.88 -14.60 -7.67
C SER A 145 -6.87 -15.75 -7.90
N GLU A 146 -6.90 -16.74 -7.01
CA GLU A 146 -7.81 -17.87 -7.09
C GLU A 146 -9.27 -17.45 -6.86
N THR A 147 -9.51 -16.55 -5.90
CA THR A 147 -10.84 -15.99 -5.65
C THR A 147 -11.36 -15.21 -6.85
N PHE A 148 -10.53 -14.40 -7.51
CA PHE A 148 -10.95 -13.71 -8.73
C PHE A 148 -11.28 -14.67 -9.87
N GLY A 149 -10.49 -15.74 -10.05
CA GLY A 149 -10.80 -16.80 -11.02
C GLY A 149 -12.18 -17.41 -10.78
N LYS A 150 -12.48 -17.79 -9.54
CA LYS A 150 -13.81 -18.33 -9.16
C LYS A 150 -14.95 -17.35 -9.41
N MET A 151 -14.72 -16.05 -9.19
CA MET A 151 -15.72 -15.02 -9.47
C MET A 151 -15.99 -14.87 -10.97
N PHE A 152 -14.94 -14.91 -11.81
CA PHE A 152 -15.10 -14.93 -13.27
C PHE A 152 -15.81 -16.18 -13.75
N ASP A 153 -15.46 -17.36 -13.23
CA ASP A 153 -16.13 -18.62 -13.56
C ASP A 153 -17.63 -18.56 -13.21
N GLN A 154 -17.97 -17.99 -12.04
CA GLN A 154 -19.34 -17.79 -11.63
C GLN A 154 -20.08 -16.80 -12.56
N LEU A 155 -19.46 -15.68 -12.90
CA LEU A 155 -20.05 -14.69 -13.80
C LEU A 155 -20.27 -15.27 -15.20
N PHE A 156 -19.26 -15.92 -15.77
CA PHE A 156 -19.34 -16.50 -17.11
C PHE A 156 -20.24 -17.72 -17.18
N SER A 157 -20.32 -18.56 -16.15
CA SER A 157 -21.30 -19.66 -16.12
C SER A 157 -22.75 -19.15 -16.14
N TRP A 158 -23.01 -17.98 -15.57
CA TRP A 158 -24.32 -17.32 -15.65
C TRP A 158 -24.54 -16.59 -16.99
N ALA A 159 -23.51 -15.92 -17.52
CA ALA A 159 -23.61 -15.05 -18.70
C ALA A 159 -23.56 -15.82 -20.04
N THR A 160 -22.79 -16.91 -20.12
CA THR A 160 -22.59 -17.70 -21.35
C THR A 160 -23.90 -18.30 -21.87
N PRO A 161 -24.74 -18.97 -21.04
CA PRO A 161 -26.02 -19.52 -21.52
C PRO A 161 -27.03 -18.46 -22.00
N ARG A 162 -26.77 -17.18 -21.70
CA ARG A 162 -27.62 -16.04 -22.06
C ARG A 162 -27.10 -15.29 -23.30
N ASN A 163 -26.05 -15.80 -23.96
CA ASN A 163 -25.37 -15.17 -25.09
C ASN A 163 -24.87 -13.75 -24.78
N LEU A 164 -24.48 -13.49 -23.53
CA LEU A 164 -23.96 -12.19 -23.07
C LEU A 164 -22.43 -12.10 -23.18
N VAL A 165 -21.75 -13.17 -23.60
CA VAL A 165 -20.29 -13.27 -23.70
C VAL A 165 -19.91 -13.55 -25.14
N ASN A 166 -19.29 -12.58 -25.80
CA ASN A 166 -18.85 -12.64 -27.18
C ASN A 166 -17.43 -12.08 -27.28
N PHE A 167 -16.42 -12.95 -27.19
CA PHE A 167 -15.04 -12.54 -27.42
C PHE A 167 -14.77 -12.37 -28.92
N PRO A 168 -14.01 -11.34 -29.35
CA PRO A 168 -13.16 -10.44 -28.54
C PRO A 168 -13.84 -9.14 -28.05
N GLU A 169 -15.13 -8.94 -28.32
CA GLU A 169 -15.84 -7.69 -28.01
C GLU A 169 -16.11 -7.53 -26.49
N THR A 170 -16.33 -8.64 -25.78
CA THR A 170 -16.52 -8.65 -24.34
C THR A 170 -15.24 -8.21 -23.63
N LYS A 171 -15.38 -7.16 -22.81
CA LYS A 171 -14.34 -6.67 -21.90
C LYS A 171 -14.56 -7.26 -20.52
N ALA A 172 -13.52 -7.90 -19.97
CA ALA A 172 -13.48 -8.37 -18.60
C ALA A 172 -12.68 -7.38 -17.74
N LEU A 173 -13.22 -6.97 -16.59
CA LEU A 173 -12.67 -5.89 -15.77
C LEU A 173 -12.71 -6.27 -14.30
N THR A 174 -11.73 -5.81 -13.52
CA THR A 174 -11.79 -5.85 -12.06
C THR A 174 -11.80 -4.43 -11.54
N VAL A 175 -12.84 -4.06 -10.78
CA VAL A 175 -13.01 -2.71 -10.24
C VAL A 175 -12.82 -2.75 -8.73
N TYR A 176 -11.72 -2.19 -8.26
CA TYR A 176 -11.46 -1.99 -6.82
C TYR A 176 -12.19 -0.75 -6.33
N ARG A 177 -12.84 -0.86 -5.16
CA ARG A 177 -13.52 0.26 -4.51
C ARG A 177 -12.63 0.86 -3.44
N SER A 178 -12.55 2.19 -3.44
CA SER A 178 -11.72 2.96 -2.50
C SER A 178 -12.20 2.87 -1.05
N ASN A 179 -13.45 2.47 -0.80
CA ASN A 179 -14.01 2.35 0.54
C ASN A 179 -13.85 0.91 1.05
N ALA A 180 -12.99 0.73 2.06
CA ALA A 180 -12.95 -0.50 2.82
C ALA A 180 -14.27 -0.72 3.58
N ASN A 181 -14.63 -1.98 3.84
CA ASN A 181 -15.77 -2.30 4.69
C ASN A 181 -15.48 -1.97 6.18
N LEU A 182 -16.47 -2.15 7.06
CA LEU A 182 -16.33 -1.87 8.50
C LEU A 182 -15.22 -2.69 9.19
N GLU A 183 -14.80 -3.80 8.58
CA GLU A 183 -13.72 -4.68 9.05
C GLU A 183 -12.36 -4.31 8.43
N GLY A 184 -12.29 -3.22 7.65
CA GLY A 184 -11.07 -2.76 6.98
C GLY A 184 -10.69 -3.58 5.74
N MET A 185 -11.57 -4.45 5.24
CA MET A 185 -11.32 -5.24 4.04
C MET A 185 -11.67 -4.47 2.78
N LEU A 186 -10.90 -4.72 1.71
CA LEU A 186 -11.14 -4.14 0.39
C LEU A 186 -12.31 -4.83 -0.28
N GLN A 187 -13.03 -4.05 -1.08
CA GLN A 187 -14.15 -4.53 -1.89
C GLN A 187 -13.75 -4.42 -3.37
N ALA A 188 -14.06 -5.45 -4.15
CA ALA A 188 -13.95 -5.37 -5.59
C ALA A 188 -15.09 -6.10 -6.28
N ASP A 189 -15.36 -5.60 -7.48
CA ASP A 189 -16.35 -6.13 -8.40
C ASP A 189 -15.60 -6.77 -9.58
N VAL A 190 -15.98 -8.00 -9.92
CA VAL A 190 -15.55 -8.68 -11.16
C VAL A 190 -16.66 -8.47 -12.18
N CYS A 191 -16.32 -7.84 -13.30
CA CYS A 191 -17.24 -7.42 -14.35
C CYS A 191 -16.91 -8.07 -15.70
#